data_AF-A0A2A1ZRL4-F1
#
_entry.id   AF-A0A2A1ZRL4-F1
#
_cell.length_a   1.000
_cell.length_b   1.000
_cell.length_c   1.000
_cell.angle_alpha   90.00
_cell.angle_beta   90.00
_cell.angle_gamma   90.00
#
_symmetry.space_group_name_H-M   'P 1'
#
loop_
_entity.id
_entity.type
_entity.pdbx_description
1 polymer ?
#
loop_
_entity_poly.entity_id
_entity_poly.type
_entity_poly.pdbx_seq_one_letter_code
_entity_poly.pdbx_strand_id
1 'polypeptide(L)'
;MERKSRKQFLLIVVEIILTLIIMTVAFSLAPGIPILAAILIIINIIYLIFEAFRHFILFFKHVGNSEKDKFEILYFINMLIAIFIGIIFILFYLSILLGVMIILLPFLG
;
A
#
# COMPACT_ATOMS: atom_id res chain seq x y z
N MET A 1 2.46 17.76 -23.74
CA MET A 1 2.58 16.67 -22.73
C MET A 1 2.98 17.30 -21.39
N GLU A 2 2.00 17.90 -20.74
CA GLU A 2 2.20 19.12 -19.95
C GLU A 2 2.45 18.84 -18.47
N ARG A 3 3.29 19.65 -17.82
CA ARG A 3 3.86 19.51 -16.47
C ARG A 3 2.96 18.88 -15.38
N LYS A 4 1.64 19.02 -15.46
CA LYS A 4 0.66 18.47 -14.51
C LYS A 4 0.69 16.94 -14.43
N SER A 5 0.84 16.27 -15.58
CA SER A 5 0.93 14.79 -15.69
C SER A 5 2.15 14.22 -14.98
N ARG A 6 3.32 14.84 -15.21
CA ARG A 6 4.59 14.40 -14.61
C ARG A 6 4.59 14.58 -13.10
N LYS A 7 4.00 15.67 -12.60
CA LYS A 7 3.86 15.92 -11.16
C LYS A 7 2.97 14.87 -10.49
N GLN A 8 1.88 14.47 -11.12
CA GLN A 8 1.00 13.41 -10.59
C GLN A 8 1.69 12.06 -10.55
N PHE A 9 2.41 11.68 -11.62
CA PHE A 9 3.20 10.45 -11.63
C PHE A 9 4.29 10.44 -10.54
N LEU A 10 5.03 11.55 -10.40
CA LEU A 10 6.04 11.71 -9.36
C LEU A 10 5.45 11.61 -7.95
N LEU A 11 4.28 12.21 -7.71
CA LEU A 11 3.57 12.10 -6.43
C LEU A 11 3.26 10.64 -6.09
N ILE A 12 2.77 9.86 -7.05
CA ILE A 12 2.45 8.44 -6.84
C ILE A 12 3.71 7.62 -6.53
N VAL A 13 4.81 7.86 -7.27
CA VAL A 13 6.08 7.18 -6.99
C VAL A 13 6.59 7.51 -5.59
N VAL A 14 6.49 8.78 -5.17
CA VAL A 14 6.87 9.21 -3.83
C VAL A 14 5.98 8.57 -2.76
N GLU A 15 4.66 8.50 -2.97
CA GLU A 15 3.73 7.82 -2.06
C GLU A 15 4.09 6.34 -1.88
N ILE A 16 4.38 5.62 -2.96
CA ILE A 16 4.81 4.20 -2.90
C ILE A 16 6.11 4.05 -2.09
N ILE A 17 7.10 4.92 -2.34
CA ILE A 17 8.38 4.88 -1.61
C ILE A 17 8.16 5.18 -0.12
N LEU A 18 7.31 6.16 0.22
CA LEU A 18 6.97 6.48 1.60
C LEU A 18 6.33 5.29 2.33
N THR A 19 5.39 4.60 1.68
CA THR A 19 4.77 3.39 2.21
C THR A 19 5.80 2.31 2.52
N LEU A 20 6.77 2.09 1.62
CA LEU A 20 7.85 1.11 1.81
C LEU A 20 8.77 1.50 2.98
N ILE A 21 9.10 2.78 3.13
CA ILE A 21 9.92 3.29 4.23
C ILE A 21 9.20 3.09 5.57
N ILE A 22 7.92 3.49 5.67
CA ILE A 22 7.13 3.35 6.90
C ILE A 22 7.04 1.88 7.33
N MET A 23 6.87 0.95 6.38
CA MET A 23 6.89 -0.49 6.67
C MET A 23 8.24 -0.98 7.20
N THR A 24 9.33 -0.56 6.56
CA THR A 24 10.68 -0.95 6.99
C THR A 24 10.97 -0.47 8.42
N VAL A 25 10.56 0.78 8.72
CA VAL A 25 10.68 1.35 10.07
C VAL A 25 9.83 0.58 11.07
N ALA A 26 8.55 0.32 10.75
CA ALA A 26 7.67 -0.45 11.63
C ALA A 26 8.22 -1.84 11.94
N PHE A 27 8.82 -2.51 10.95
CA PHE A 27 9.43 -3.83 11.14
C PHE A 27 10.68 -3.76 12.03
N SER A 28 11.54 -2.76 11.83
CA SER A 28 12.72 -2.55 12.68
C SER A 28 12.35 -2.23 14.13
N LEU A 29 11.18 -1.62 14.36
CA LEU A 29 10.66 -1.30 15.69
C LEU A 29 9.96 -2.49 16.36
N ALA A 30 9.47 -3.48 15.61
CA ALA A 30 8.66 -4.58 16.15
C ALA A 30 9.32 -5.35 17.31
N PRO A 31 10.64 -5.64 17.31
CA PRO A 31 11.30 -6.32 18.43
C PRO A 31 11.38 -5.49 19.72
N GLY A 32 11.43 -4.15 19.61
CA GLY A 32 11.60 -3.26 20.76
C GLY A 32 10.30 -2.63 21.25
N ILE A 33 9.43 -2.24 20.33
CA ILE A 33 8.17 -1.51 20.60
C ILE A 33 7.05 -2.09 19.73
N PRO A 34 6.56 -3.30 20.04
CA PRO A 34 5.61 -4.04 19.19
C PRO A 34 4.26 -3.32 19.01
N ILE A 35 3.79 -2.60 20.03
CA ILE A 35 2.54 -1.83 19.97
C ILE A 35 2.67 -0.69 18.95
N LEU A 36 3.78 0.04 18.98
CA LEU A 36 4.02 1.14 18.03
C LEU A 36 4.18 0.63 16.61
N ALA A 37 4.88 -0.50 16.43
CA ALA A 37 5.00 -1.17 15.14
C ALA A 37 3.63 -1.58 14.58
N ALA A 38 2.77 -2.17 15.40
CA ALA A 38 1.42 -2.57 15.01
C ALA A 38 0.56 -1.35 14.60
N ILE A 39 0.61 -0.26 15.36
CA ILE A 39 -0.11 0.99 15.04
C ILE A 39 0.34 1.55 13.68
N LEU A 40 1.65 1.64 13.46
CA LEU A 40 2.21 2.14 12.18
C LEU A 40 1.78 1.26 11.00
N ILE A 41 1.76 -0.06 11.17
CA ILE A 41 1.33 -1.00 10.12
C ILE A 41 -0.16 -0.81 9.82
N ILE A 42 -1.02 -0.73 10.84
CA ILE A 42 -2.47 -0.53 10.66
C ILE A 42 -2.74 0.79 9.93
N ILE A 43 -2.12 1.90 10.36
CA ILE A 43 -2.27 3.21 9.71
C ILE A 43 -1.85 3.13 8.24
N ASN A 44 -0.74 2.45 7.95
CA ASN A 44 -0.22 2.33 6.58
C ASN A 44 -1.13 1.47 5.69
N ILE A 45 -1.73 0.39 6.22
CA ILE A 45 -2.73 -0.41 5.49
C ILE A 45 -3.97 0.43 5.17
N ILE A 46 -4.49 1.18 6.16
CA ILE A 46 -5.65 2.06 5.96
C ILE A 46 -5.35 3.11 4.88
N TYR A 47 -4.16 3.71 4.94
CA TYR A 47 -3.70 4.67 3.94
C TYR A 47 -3.64 4.07 2.53
N LEU A 48 -3.07 2.86 2.38
CA LEU A 48 -3.02 2.15 1.10
C LEU A 48 -4.41 1.87 0.52
N ILE A 49 -5.36 1.45 1.37
CA ILE A 49 -6.76 1.22 0.95
C ILE A 49 -7.40 2.54 0.48
N PHE A 50 -7.20 3.62 1.23
CA PHE A 50 -7.70 4.94 0.86
C PHE A 50 -7.13 5.41 -0.48
N GLU A 51 -5.83 5.24 -0.71
CA GLU A 51 -5.18 5.59 -1.97
C GLU A 51 -5.68 4.75 -3.15
N ALA A 52 -5.81 3.44 -2.97
CA ALA A 52 -6.38 2.56 -3.99
C ALA A 52 -7.81 3.01 -4.37
N PHE A 53 -8.62 3.41 -3.39
CA PHE A 53 -9.97 3.93 -3.62
C PHE A 53 -9.97 5.30 -4.33
N ARG A 54 -9.05 6.20 -3.95
CA ARG A 54 -8.86 7.50 -4.62
C ARG A 54 -8.52 7.31 -6.09
N HIS A 55 -7.60 6.40 -6.40
CA HIS A 55 -7.21 6.07 -7.77
C HIS A 55 -8.35 5.41 -8.56
N PHE A 56 -9.13 4.54 -7.92
CA PHE A 56 -10.31 3.93 -8.53
C PHE A 56 -11.34 4.98 -8.95
N ILE A 57 -11.66 5.94 -8.08
CA ILE A 57 -12.56 7.05 -8.42
C ILE A 57 -12.01 7.89 -9.57
N LEU A 58 -10.72 8.23 -9.53
CA LEU A 58 -10.09 9.01 -10.59
C LEU A 58 -10.10 8.27 -11.92
N PHE A 59 -9.88 6.96 -11.91
CA PHE A 59 -9.98 6.11 -13.10
C PHE A 59 -11.39 6.14 -13.67
N PHE A 60 -12.43 5.85 -12.89
CA PHE A 60 -13.83 5.89 -13.35
C PHE A 60 -14.28 7.26 -13.85
N LYS A 61 -13.75 8.35 -13.27
CA LYS A 61 -14.04 9.72 -13.74
C LYS A 61 -13.41 10.02 -15.11
N HIS A 62 -12.38 9.28 -15.50
CA HIS A 62 -11.72 9.45 -16.79
C HIS A 62 -12.27 8.48 -17.85
N VAL A 63 -12.69 7.29 -17.45
CA VAL A 63 -13.37 6.28 -18.29
C VAL A 63 -14.56 6.91 -19.01
N GLY A 64 -14.39 7.16 -20.32
CA GLY A 64 -15.40 7.76 -21.20
C GLY A 64 -14.98 9.06 -21.89
N ASN A 65 -13.78 9.59 -21.62
CA ASN A 65 -13.26 10.80 -22.26
C ASN A 65 -12.11 10.44 -23.22
N SER A 66 -12.42 10.25 -24.51
CA SER A 66 -11.53 9.68 -25.54
C SER A 66 -10.22 10.45 -25.82
N GLU A 67 -10.07 11.66 -25.30
CA GLU A 67 -8.82 12.43 -25.43
C GLU A 67 -7.75 12.05 -24.38
N LYS A 68 -8.07 11.15 -23.43
CA LYS A 68 -7.22 10.88 -22.24
C LYS A 68 -6.74 9.44 -22.07
N ASP A 69 -6.82 8.59 -23.08
CA ASP A 69 -6.46 7.16 -23.03
C ASP A 69 -5.08 6.86 -22.41
N LYS A 70 -4.04 7.68 -22.69
CA LYS A 70 -2.70 7.48 -22.11
C LYS A 70 -2.65 7.70 -20.59
N PHE A 71 -3.56 8.50 -20.04
CA PHE A 71 -3.64 8.74 -18.60
C PHE A 71 -4.41 7.64 -17.89
N GLU A 72 -5.47 7.11 -18.51
CA GLU A 72 -6.23 5.97 -17.97
C GLU A 72 -5.35 4.75 -17.73
N ILE A 73 -4.51 4.40 -18.70
CA ILE A 73 -3.59 3.25 -18.58
C ILE A 73 -2.63 3.45 -17.40
N LEU A 74 -2.12 4.66 -17.19
CA LEU A 74 -1.21 4.96 -16.07
C LEU A 74 -1.92 4.84 -14.71
N TYR A 75 -3.16 5.35 -14.61
CA TYR A 75 -3.96 5.20 -13.39
C TYR A 75 -4.33 3.75 -13.11
N PHE A 76 -4.65 2.99 -14.16
CA PHE A 76 -4.97 1.57 -14.05
C PHE A 76 -3.76 0.74 -13.59
N ILE A 77 -2.59 0.97 -14.20
CA ILE A 77 -1.34 0.32 -13.77
C ILE A 77 -1.02 0.67 -12.32
N ASN A 78 -1.19 1.93 -11.91
CA ASN A 78 -0.95 2.34 -10.53
C ASN A 78 -1.94 1.71 -9.55
N MET A 79 -3.21 1.60 -9.91
CA MET A 79 -4.22 0.88 -9.11
C MET A 79 -3.83 -0.59 -8.93
N LEU A 80 -3.40 -1.26 -10.01
CA LEU A 80 -2.93 -2.65 -9.95
C LEU A 80 -1.68 -2.79 -9.07
N ILE A 81 -0.71 -1.89 -9.19
CA ILE A 81 0.49 -1.89 -8.35
C ILE A 81 0.11 -1.71 -6.87
N ALA A 82 -0.76 -0.76 -6.55
CA ALA A 82 -1.21 -0.52 -5.17
C ALA A 82 -1.91 -1.75 -4.58
N ILE A 83 -2.81 -2.38 -5.35
CA ILE A 83 -3.50 -3.61 -4.95
C ILE A 83 -2.49 -4.75 -4.76
N PHE A 84 -1.58 -4.95 -5.70
CA PHE A 84 -0.58 -6.02 -5.65
C PHE A 84 0.34 -5.88 -4.43
N ILE A 85 0.83 -4.66 -4.19
CA ILE A 85 1.62 -4.31 -3.00
C ILE A 85 0.80 -4.57 -1.72
N GLY A 86 -0.47 -4.15 -1.69
CA GLY A 86 -1.38 -4.41 -0.58
C GLY A 86 -1.56 -5.90 -0.28
N ILE A 87 -1.76 -6.74 -1.31
CA ILE A 87 -1.90 -8.20 -1.17
C ILE A 87 -0.63 -8.81 -0.61
N ILE A 88 0.55 -8.45 -1.15
CA ILE A 88 1.84 -8.94 -0.64
C ILE A 88 1.97 -8.63 0.85
N PHE A 89 1.59 -7.42 1.27
CA PHE A 89 1.65 -7.04 2.68
C PHE A 89 0.70 -7.83 3.57
N ILE A 90 -0.54 -8.06 3.13
CA ILE A 90 -1.51 -8.88 3.89
C ILE A 90 -0.97 -10.30 4.07
N LEU A 91 -0.42 -10.90 3.01
CA LEU A 91 0.15 -12.25 3.05
C LEU A 91 1.38 -12.32 3.97
N PHE A 92 2.25 -11.31 3.91
CA PHE A 92 3.41 -11.22 4.79
C PHE A 92 3.00 -11.12 6.26
N TYR A 93 1.99 -10.30 6.59
CA TYR A 93 1.51 -10.14 7.95
C TYR A 93 0.83 -11.41 8.49
N LEU A 94 0.01 -12.07 7.66
CA LEU A 94 -0.55 -13.39 7.96
C LEU A 94 0.55 -14.41 8.28
N SER A 95 1.66 -14.38 7.54
CA SER A 95 2.80 -15.28 7.77
C SER A 95 3.49 -15.02 9.11
N ILE A 96 3.64 -13.75 9.51
CA ILE A 96 4.17 -13.38 10.85
C ILE A 96 3.22 -13.85 11.94
N LEU A 97 1.92 -13.59 11.78
CA LEU A 97 0.90 -13.96 12.77
C LEU A 97 0.86 -15.48 12.98
N LEU A 98 0.89 -16.24 11.88
CA LEU A 98 1.06 -17.70 11.91
C LEU A 98 2.34 -18.13 12.62
N GLY A 99 3.47 -17.48 12.32
CA GLY A 99 4.74 -17.74 13.00
C GLY A 99 4.67 -17.53 14.51
N VAL A 100 4.05 -16.44 14.96
CA VAL A 100 3.81 -16.16 16.38
C VAL A 100 2.88 -17.21 17.01
N MET A 101 1.79 -17.57 16.34
CA MET A 101 0.88 -18.62 16.83
C MET A 101 1.58 -19.97 16.99
N ILE A 102 2.43 -20.36 16.03
CA ILE A 102 3.21 -21.61 16.10
C ILE A 102 4.16 -21.60 17.30
N ILE A 103 4.84 -20.48 17.56
CA ILE A 103 5.75 -20.33 18.70
C ILE A 103 4.98 -20.36 20.03
N LEU A 104 3.79 -19.76 20.09
CA LEU A 104 2.98 -19.69 21.31
C LEU A 104 2.19 -20.97 21.60
N LEU A 105 1.96 -21.82 20.60
CA LEU A 105 1.19 -23.06 20.69
C LEU A 105 1.60 -23.97 21.88
N PRO A 106 2.91 -24.20 22.15
CA PRO A 106 3.35 -25.04 23.27
C PRO A 106 3.03 -24.47 24.65
N PHE A 107 2.75 -23.17 24.76
CA PHE A 107 2.46 -22.47 26.02
C PHE A 107 0.96 -22.36 26.32
N LEU A 108 0.11 -22.84 25.40
CA LEU A 108 -1.35 -22.82 25.49
C LEU A 108 -1.94 -24.18 25.89
N GLY A 109 -1.10 -25.19 26.16
CA GLY A 109 -1.46 -26.54 26.59
C GLY A 109 -1.26 -26.77 28.08
#